data_AF-A0A512JG99-F1
#
_entry.id   AF-A0A512JG99-F1
#
_cell.length_a   1.000
_cell.length_b   1.000
_cell.length_c   1.000
_cell.angle_alpha   90.00
_cell.angle_beta   90.00
_cell.angle_gamma   90.00
#
_symmetry.space_group_name_H-M   'P 1'
#
loop_
_entity.id
_entity.type
_entity.pdbx_description
1 polymer ?
#
loop_
_entity_poly.entity_id
_entity_poly.type
_entity_poly.pdbx_seq_one_letter_code
_entity_poly.pdbx_strand_id
1 'polypeptide(L)'
;MPRVRSLVETIAFDHALRGHECQANSKHRIVKGEMRLKVRNGRSWDHYCIACAQQILSKDVARLQMMLDVAAAPGQMPFAEEVA
;
A
#
# COMPACT_ATOMS: atom_id res chain seq x y z
N MET A 1 1.83 2.96 -28.96
CA MET A 1 1.49 1.75 -28.19
C MET A 1 0.49 2.14 -27.10
N PRO A 2 -0.68 1.50 -27.02
CA PRO A 2 -1.61 1.73 -25.91
C PRO A 2 -0.91 1.34 -24.59
N ARG A 3 -0.87 2.27 -23.64
CA ARG A 3 -0.27 2.02 -22.31
C ARG A 3 -1.39 1.63 -21.35
N VAL A 4 -1.34 0.40 -20.86
CA VAL A 4 -2.16 -0.03 -19.72
C VAL A 4 -1.75 0.83 -18.52
N ARG A 5 -2.73 1.39 -17.81
CA ARG A 5 -2.48 2.19 -16.59
C ARG A 5 -2.19 1.23 -15.42
N SER A 6 -1.20 1.57 -14.59
CA SER A 6 -1.00 0.89 -13.31
C SER A 6 -2.12 1.28 -12.35
N LEU A 7 -2.65 0.30 -11.62
CA LEU A 7 -3.56 0.53 -10.50
C LEU A 7 -2.81 0.79 -9.19
N VAL A 8 -1.54 0.40 -9.11
CA VAL A 8 -0.68 0.59 -7.94
C VAL A 8 0.09 1.90 -8.10
N GLU A 9 0.06 2.72 -7.05
CA GLU A 9 0.86 3.94 -6.96
C GLU A 9 2.36 3.62 -6.94
N THR A 10 3.19 4.61 -7.24
CA THR A 10 4.65 4.41 -7.14
C THR A 10 5.05 4.30 -5.69
N ILE A 11 5.58 3.15 -5.29
CA ILE A 11 6.08 2.88 -3.95
C ILE A 11 7.57 2.54 -3.98
N ALA A 12 8.28 2.83 -2.89
CA ALA A 12 9.67 2.44 -2.72
C ALA A 12 10.03 2.33 -1.24
N PHE A 13 11.08 1.56 -0.93
CA PHE A 13 11.68 1.56 0.41
C PHE A 13 12.92 2.46 0.42
N ASP A 14 13.10 3.20 1.51
CA ASP A 14 14.31 3.97 1.78
C ASP A 14 14.65 3.94 3.28
N HIS A 15 15.77 4.58 3.64
CA HIS A 15 16.14 4.79 5.04
C HIS A 15 15.77 6.21 5.48
N ALA A 16 15.23 6.35 6.68
CA ALA A 16 14.86 7.63 7.25
C ALA A 16 16.11 8.51 7.49
N LEU A 17 16.18 9.66 6.84
CA LEU A 17 17.29 10.61 7.04
C LEU A 17 17.21 11.36 8.38
N ARG A 18 15.99 11.51 8.91
CA ARG A 18 15.67 12.18 10.17
C ARG A 18 14.52 11.46 10.86
N GLY A 19 14.45 11.54 12.19
CA GLY A 19 13.34 10.98 12.94
C GLY A 19 12.06 11.77 12.72
N HIS A 20 10.94 11.08 12.48
CA HIS A 20 9.61 11.65 12.25
C HIS A 20 8.53 10.61 12.61
N GLU A 21 7.28 11.05 12.60
CA GLU A 21 6.14 10.18 12.85
C GLU A 21 5.69 9.49 11.56
N CYS A 22 5.16 8.29 11.68
CA CYS A 22 4.53 7.56 10.58
C CYS A 22 3.24 8.27 10.15
N GLN A 23 3.02 8.39 8.85
CA GLN A 23 1.81 9.03 8.30
C GLN A 23 0.52 8.32 8.71
N ALA A 24 0.55 7.00 8.95
CA ALA A 24 -0.62 6.23 9.36
C ALA A 24 -0.99 6.39 10.84
N ASN A 25 -0.02 6.66 11.72
CA ASN A 25 -0.24 6.78 13.15
C ASN A 25 0.89 7.58 13.80
N SER A 26 0.56 8.71 14.41
CA SER A 26 1.52 9.59 15.11
C SER A 26 2.24 8.91 16.28
N LYS A 27 1.67 7.82 16.84
CA LYS A 27 2.34 7.02 17.88
C LYS A 27 3.55 6.24 17.36
N HIS A 28 3.62 5.98 16.05
CA HIS A 28 4.74 5.24 15.47
C HIS A 28 5.83 6.23 15.09
N ARG A 29 6.92 6.22 15.86
CA ARG A 29 8.09 7.03 15.59
C ARG A 29 9.10 6.26 14.74
N ILE A 30 9.50 6.84 13.63
CA ILE A 30 10.56 6.33 12.76
C ILE A 30 11.86 7.01 13.20
N VAL A 31 12.89 6.22 13.48
CA VAL A 31 14.21 6.72 13.89
C VAL A 31 15.12 6.90 12.67
N LYS A 32 16.10 7.81 12.76
CA LYS A 32 17.09 8.00 11.69
C LYS A 32 17.82 6.67 11.41
N GLY A 33 17.91 6.30 10.13
CA GLY A 33 18.53 5.07 9.66
C GLY A 33 17.57 3.88 9.56
N GLU A 34 16.36 3.97 10.13
CA GLU A 34 15.38 2.91 9.98
C GLU A 34 14.83 2.85 8.56
N MET A 35 14.57 1.63 8.10
CA MET A 35 13.91 1.39 6.83
C MET A 35 12.45 1.84 6.91
N ARG A 36 11.94 2.47 5.87
CA ARG A 36 10.55 2.94 5.78
C ARG A 36 10.04 2.80 4.36
N LEU A 37 8.72 2.71 4.24
CA LEU A 37 8.03 2.72 2.95
C LEU A 37 7.67 4.17 2.60
N LYS A 38 7.96 4.58 1.37
CA LYS A 38 7.44 5.82 0.81
C LYS A 38 6.46 5.51 -0.31
N VAL A 39 5.30 6.14 -0.27
CA VAL A 39 4.23 6.03 -1.25
C VAL A 39 4.05 7.38 -1.92
N ARG A 40 4.01 7.41 -3.25
CA ARG A 40 3.90 8.65 -4.02
C ARG A 40 2.46 9.13 -4.05
N ASN A 41 2.17 10.17 -3.26
CA ASN A 41 0.87 10.83 -3.24
C ASN A 41 0.93 12.14 -4.03
N GLY A 42 0.62 12.05 -5.33
CA GLY A 42 0.65 13.18 -6.26
C GLY A 42 2.05 13.80 -6.39
N ARG A 43 2.24 14.99 -5.79
CA ARG A 43 3.52 15.73 -5.77
C ARG A 43 4.36 15.45 -4.52
N SER A 44 3.81 14.73 -3.54
CA SER A 44 4.43 14.46 -2.24
C SER A 44 4.71 12.97 -2.05
N TRP A 45 5.41 12.65 -0.96
CA TRP A 45 5.66 11.27 -0.53
C TRP A 45 5.14 11.08 0.87
N ASP A 46 4.25 10.11 1.04
CA ASP A 46 3.79 9.65 2.34
C ASP A 46 4.76 8.60 2.87
N HIS A 47 5.16 8.75 4.14
CA HIS A 47 6.19 7.91 4.74
C HIS A 47 5.58 7.05 5.84
N TYR A 48 5.84 5.74 5.77
CA TYR A 48 5.30 4.75 6.68
C TYR A 48 6.42 3.92 7.32
N CYS A 49 6.28 3.64 8.61
CA CYS A 49 7.17 2.69 9.29
C CYS A 49 6.97 1.28 8.74
N ILE A 50 7.90 0.36 9.01
CA ILE A 50 7.83 -1.03 8.52
C ILE A 50 6.56 -1.75 8.95
N ALA A 51 6.11 -1.57 10.20
CA ALA A 51 4.89 -2.21 10.68
C ALA A 51 3.65 -1.78 9.87
N CYS A 52 3.53 -0.48 9.59
CA CYS A 52 2.46 0.04 8.74
C CYS A 52 2.63 -0.38 7.28
N ALA A 53 3.86 -0.39 6.77
CA ALA A 53 4.16 -0.83 5.42
C ALA A 53 3.71 -2.27 5.17
N GLN A 54 3.99 -3.18 6.10
CA GLN A 54 3.55 -4.58 6.03
C GLN A 54 2.02 -4.69 5.98
N GLN A 55 1.31 -3.94 6.82
CA GLN A 55 -0.15 -3.96 6.83
C GLN A 55 -0.76 -3.43 5.53
N ILE A 56 -0.20 -2.35 4.97
CA ILE A 56 -0.65 -1.77 3.70
C ILE A 56 -0.43 -2.78 2.57
N LEU A 57 0.79 -3.31 2.44
CA LEU A 57 1.14 -4.26 1.40
C LEU A 57 0.28 -5.53 1.46
N SER A 58 0.05 -6.08 2.65
CA SER A 58 -0.80 -7.28 2.80
C SER A 58 -2.24 -7.03 2.36
N LYS A 59 -2.81 -5.86 2.71
CA LYS A 59 -4.16 -5.48 2.30
C LYS A 59 -4.26 -5.29 0.78
N ASP A 60 -3.28 -4.62 0.19
CA ASP A 60 -3.27 -4.34 -1.25
C ASP A 60 -3.04 -5.62 -2.06
N VAL A 61 -2.14 -6.50 -1.62
CA VAL A 61 -1.95 -7.82 -2.24
C VAL A 61 -3.24 -8.64 -2.20
N ALA A 62 -3.92 -8.68 -1.05
CA ALA A 62 -5.19 -9.40 -0.92
C ALA A 62 -6.27 -8.83 -1.87
N ARG A 63 -6.35 -7.50 -1.98
CA ARG A 63 -7.27 -6.83 -2.91
C ARG A 63 -6.94 -7.13 -4.37
N LEU A 64 -5.67 -7.05 -4.75
CA LEU A 64 -5.25 -7.33 -6.13
C LEU A 64 -5.46 -8.79 -6.50
N GLN A 65 -5.20 -9.72 -5.57
CA GLN A 65 -5.46 -11.14 -5.78
C GLN A 65 -6.95 -11.40 -6.01
N MET A 66 -7.83 -10.80 -5.20
CA MET A 66 -9.28 -10.89 -5.39
C MET A 66 -9.70 -10.37 -6.78
N MET A 67 -9.11 -9.27 -7.26
CA MET A 67 -9.40 -8.74 -8.59
C MET A 67 -8.87 -9.65 -9.71
N LEU A 68 -7.74 -10.32 -9.51
CA LEU A 68 -7.21 -11.31 -10.45
C LEU A 68 -8.13 -12.52 -10.56
N ASP A 69 -8.66 -13.01 -9.44
CA ASP A 69 -9.59 -14.14 -9.42
C ASP A 69 -10.88 -13.80 -10.18
N VAL A 70 -11.42 -12.59 -9.99
CA VAL A 70 -12.58 -12.09 -10.76
C VAL A 70 -12.25 -11.98 -12.25
N ALA A 71 -11.05 -11.52 -12.61
CA ALA A 71 -10.63 -11.42 -14.01
C ALA A 71 -10.42 -12.79 -14.66
N ALA A 72 -10.00 -13.81 -13.90
CA ALA A 72 -9.81 -15.18 -14.37
C ALA A 72 -11.13 -15.93 -14.60
N ALA A 73 -12.21 -15.54 -13.92
CA ALA A 73 -13.54 -16.11 -14.06
C ALA A 73 -14.61 -15.03 -14.32
N PRO A 74 -14.64 -14.43 -15.53
CA PRO A 74 -15.61 -13.39 -15.86
C PRO A 74 -17.04 -13.96 -15.80
N GLY A 75 -17.74 -13.71 -14.70
CA GLY A 75 -19.09 -14.25 -14.43
C GLY A 75 -19.32 -14.67 -12.97
N GLN A 76 -18.27 -14.86 -12.18
CA GLN A 76 -18.38 -15.16 -10.75
C GLN A 76 -18.14 -13.87 -9.94
N MET A 77 -19.22 -13.16 -9.60
CA MET A 77 -19.15 -12.10 -8.59
C MET A 77 -19.07 -12.78 -7.21
N PRO A 78 -17.98 -12.64 -6.43
CA PRO A 78 -18.03 -12.99 -5.02
C PRO A 78 -18.84 -11.89 -4.34
N PHE A 79 -20.15 -12.07 -4.28
CA PHE A 79 -20.97 -11.38 -3.28
C PHE A 79 -20.54 -11.93 -1.92
N ALA A 80 -19.54 -11.31 -1.31
CA ALA A 80 -19.49 -11.23 0.14
C ALA A 80 -20.45 -10.09 0.55
N GLU A 81 -21.73 -10.34 0.37
CA GLU A 81 -22.76 -9.69 1.19
C GLU A 81 -22.61 -10.21 2.63
N GLU A 82 -22.99 -9.36 3.58
CA GLU A 82 -23.07 -9.58 5.03
C GLU A 82 -21.77 -9.43 5.83
N VAL A 83 -21.44 -8.17 6.16
CA VAL A 83 -21.04 -7.85 7.53
C VAL A 83 -22.09 -6.88 8.07
N ALA A 84 -22.71 -7.30 9.18
CA ALA A 84 -23.87 -6.71 9.87
C ALA A 84 -23.78 -5.20 10.17
#